data_AF-A0AAD4MQQ9-F1
#
_entry.id   AF-A0AAD4MQQ9-F1
#
_cell.length_a   1.000
_cell.length_b   1.000
_cell.length_c   1.000
_cell.angle_alpha   90.00
_cell.angle_beta   90.00
_cell.angle_gamma   90.00
#
_symmetry.space_group_name_H-M   'P 1'
#
loop_
_entity.id
_entity.type
_entity.pdbx_description
1 polymer ?
#
loop_
_entity_poly.entity_id
_entity_poly.type
_entity_poly.pdbx_seq_one_letter_code
_entity_poly.pdbx_strand_id
1 'polypeptide(L)'
;MVSDSDDKKYLCCCNNIHVQRGAFIIGLLGVILIPLFMIGSVFTMKLDHYYYGICPILHFLSCISIIYAYYSQNPKFYWPFLVLTAVSICLNFLILCVWVFVRVPGSWMLDTQYMNEVHKSETKSARLNTAIVITLLIILEFLSIWFEFVVFRAMKYTKMKNLELDAHNMT
;
A
#
# COMPACT_ATOMS: atom_id res chain seq x y z
N MET A 1 -7.69 -13.23 28.99
CA MET A 1 -7.54 -12.16 27.98
C MET A 1 -7.65 -10.85 28.71
N VAL A 2 -6.52 -10.22 29.04
CA VAL A 2 -6.52 -8.85 29.60
C VAL A 2 -7.12 -7.93 28.54
N SER A 3 -8.10 -7.13 28.91
CA SER A 3 -8.79 -6.24 27.97
C SER A 3 -7.85 -5.11 27.55
N ASP A 4 -7.20 -5.28 26.39
CA ASP A 4 -6.39 -4.30 25.64
C ASP A 4 -7.16 -3.00 25.24
N SER A 5 -8.32 -2.73 25.85
CA SER A 5 -9.25 -1.69 25.39
C SER A 5 -8.97 -0.28 25.90
N ASP A 6 -8.07 -0.07 26.87
CA ASP A 6 -7.95 1.22 27.55
C ASP A 6 -6.73 2.09 27.19
N ASP A 7 -5.81 1.57 26.39
CA ASP A 7 -4.70 2.39 25.89
C ASP A 7 -5.14 3.25 24.70
N LYS A 8 -5.81 4.38 24.98
CA LYS A 8 -6.18 5.40 23.98
C LYS A 8 -5.01 5.80 23.07
N LYS A 9 -3.77 5.64 23.55
CA LYS A 9 -2.52 5.88 22.80
C LYS A 9 -2.34 4.95 21.59
N TYR A 10 -2.97 3.77 21.55
CA TYR A 10 -2.81 2.78 20.49
C TYR A 10 -4.04 2.63 19.60
N LEU A 11 -4.78 3.72 19.43
CA LEU A 11 -5.84 3.83 18.42
C LEU A 11 -5.27 4.32 17.08
N CYS A 12 -5.84 3.83 15.96
CA CYS A 12 -5.56 4.30 14.60
C CYS A 12 -5.82 5.81 14.46
N CYS A 13 -5.41 6.44 13.35
CA CYS A 13 -5.61 7.89 13.14
C CYS A 13 -7.09 8.32 13.20
N CYS A 14 -8.02 7.40 12.94
CA CYS A 14 -9.45 7.64 13.09
C CYS A 14 -9.96 7.59 14.55
N ASN A 15 -9.07 7.31 15.51
CA ASN A 15 -9.32 7.17 16.94
C ASN A 15 -10.41 6.14 17.33
N ASN A 16 -10.82 5.28 16.39
CA ASN A 16 -11.95 4.36 16.56
C ASN A 16 -11.55 2.89 16.66
N ILE A 17 -10.39 2.52 16.13
CA ILE A 17 -9.95 1.12 16.01
C ILE A 17 -8.57 0.97 16.63
N HIS A 18 -8.38 -0.04 17.48
CA HIS A 18 -7.06 -0.39 18.03
C HIS A 18 -6.09 -0.80 16.91
N VAL A 19 -4.84 -0.35 16.94
CA VAL A 19 -3.87 -0.53 15.84
C VAL A 19 -3.65 -2.00 15.48
N GLN A 20 -3.69 -2.93 16.43
CA GLN A 20 -3.60 -4.37 16.14
C GLN A 20 -4.80 -4.88 15.35
N ARG A 21 -6.03 -4.47 15.71
CA ARG A 21 -7.25 -4.82 14.97
C ARG A 21 -7.25 -4.16 13.59
N GLY A 22 -6.77 -2.92 13.49
CA GLY A 22 -6.59 -2.23 12.21
C GLY A 22 -5.64 -2.99 11.28
N ALA A 23 -4.46 -3.37 11.77
CA ALA A 23 -3.50 -4.16 11.00
C ALA A 23 -4.07 -5.52 10.58
N PHE A 24 -4.82 -6.19 11.45
CA PHE A 24 -5.49 -7.45 11.11
C PHE A 24 -6.53 -7.28 9.98
N ILE A 25 -7.36 -6.23 10.04
CA ILE A 25 -8.33 -5.91 8.97
C ILE A 25 -7.60 -5.63 7.65
N ILE A 26 -6.49 -4.88 7.68
CA ILE A 26 -5.66 -4.61 6.49
C ILE A 26 -5.13 -5.92 5.89
N GLY A 27 -4.61 -6.82 6.74
CA GLY A 27 -4.15 -8.15 6.30
C GLY A 27 -5.26 -8.96 5.63
N LEU A 28 -6.45 -9.00 6.24
CA LEU A 28 -7.62 -9.69 5.66
C LEU A 28 -8.06 -9.09 4.33
N LEU A 29 -8.13 -7.76 4.23
CA LEU A 29 -8.46 -7.07 2.99
C LEU A 29 -7.45 -7.41 1.89
N GLY A 30 -6.14 -7.41 2.20
CA GLY A 30 -5.11 -7.79 1.25
C GLY A 30 -5.23 -9.23 0.75
N VAL A 31 -5.48 -10.18 1.66
CA VAL A 31 -5.69 -11.60 1.31
C VAL A 31 -6.90 -11.82 0.42
N ILE A 32 -7.94 -10.97 0.50
CA ILE A 32 -9.13 -11.06 -0.36
C ILE A 32 -8.91 -10.32 -1.69
N LEU A 33 -8.43 -9.08 -1.64
CA LEU A 33 -8.35 -8.21 -2.82
C LEU A 33 -7.24 -8.59 -3.79
N ILE A 34 -6.09 -9.05 -3.30
CA ILE A 34 -4.94 -9.40 -4.17
C ILE A 34 -5.27 -10.59 -5.08
N PRO A 35 -5.85 -11.71 -4.60
CA PRO A 35 -6.27 -12.79 -5.49
C PRO A 35 -7.35 -12.39 -6.48
N LEU A 36 -8.32 -11.55 -6.07
CA LEU A 36 -9.34 -11.03 -6.99
C LEU A 36 -8.71 -10.21 -8.12
N PHE A 37 -7.72 -9.37 -7.78
CA PHE A 37 -6.93 -8.64 -8.77
C PHE A 37 -6.16 -9.58 -9.70
N MET A 38 -5.49 -10.61 -9.17
CA MET A 38 -4.77 -11.60 -9.98
C MET A 38 -5.73 -12.32 -10.95
N ILE A 39 -6.89 -12.79 -10.47
CA ILE A 39 -7.89 -13.45 -11.31
C ILE A 39 -8.38 -12.50 -12.42
N GLY A 40 -8.71 -11.26 -12.07
CA GLY A 40 -9.13 -10.24 -13.06
C GLY A 40 -8.05 -9.96 -14.12
N SER A 41 -6.77 -9.95 -13.72
CA SER A 41 -5.65 -9.74 -14.64
C SER A 41 -5.48 -10.90 -15.64
N VAL A 42 -5.74 -12.15 -15.22
CA VAL A 42 -5.72 -13.34 -16.09
C VAL A 42 -6.80 -13.26 -17.17
N PHE A 43 -7.98 -12.75 -16.84
CA PHE A 43 -9.08 -12.62 -17.80
C PHE A 43 -8.94 -11.43 -18.77
N THR A 44 -8.13 -10.43 -18.42
CA THR A 44 -8.04 -9.16 -19.17
C THR A 44 -6.76 -8.99 -19.98
N MET A 45 -5.70 -9.77 -19.74
CA MET A 45 -4.40 -9.56 -20.40
C MET A 45 -3.88 -10.76 -21.20
N LYS A 46 -3.39 -10.47 -22.42
CA LYS A 46 -2.43 -11.30 -23.14
C LYS A 46 -1.08 -11.22 -22.41
N LEU A 47 -0.74 -12.33 -21.76
CA LEU A 47 0.50 -12.82 -21.08
C LEU A 47 1.90 -12.17 -21.26
N ASP A 48 2.08 -10.90 -21.60
CA ASP A 48 3.43 -10.36 -21.89
C ASP A 48 4.13 -9.60 -20.74
N HIS A 49 3.57 -9.52 -19.54
CA HIS A 49 4.16 -8.71 -18.46
C HIS A 49 4.45 -9.51 -17.19
N TYR A 50 5.73 -9.92 -17.02
CA TYR A 50 6.30 -10.51 -15.79
C TYR A 50 6.00 -9.70 -14.52
N TYR A 51 5.74 -8.40 -14.65
CA TYR A 51 5.35 -7.50 -13.55
C TYR A 51 4.05 -7.92 -12.85
N TYR A 52 3.17 -8.67 -13.52
CA TYR A 52 1.90 -9.16 -12.96
C TYR A 52 2.01 -10.49 -12.19
N GLY A 53 3.15 -11.18 -12.27
CA GLY A 53 3.31 -12.50 -11.65
C GLY A 53 3.83 -12.44 -10.23
N ILE A 54 5.08 -11.98 -10.05
CA ILE A 54 5.82 -12.17 -8.79
C ILE A 54 5.41 -11.15 -7.73
N CYS A 55 5.21 -9.89 -8.10
CA CYS A 55 4.91 -8.81 -7.14
C CYS A 55 3.60 -9.05 -6.37
N PRO A 56 2.47 -9.41 -7.02
CA PRO A 56 1.23 -9.70 -6.30
C PRO A 56 1.34 -10.89 -5.35
N ILE A 57 2.10 -11.93 -5.72
CA ILE A 57 2.34 -13.09 -4.85
C ILE A 57 3.11 -12.68 -3.59
N LEU A 58 4.17 -11.88 -3.73
CA LEU A 58 4.93 -11.37 -2.58
C LEU A 58 4.04 -10.51 -1.66
N HIS A 59 3.20 -9.66 -2.25
CA HIS A 59 2.24 -8.85 -1.49
C HIS A 59 1.23 -9.71 -0.76
N PHE A 60 0.69 -10.74 -1.40
CA PHE A 60 -0.22 -11.70 -0.78
C PHE A 60 0.42 -12.40 0.43
N LEU A 61 1.66 -12.90 0.28
CA LEU A 61 2.40 -13.51 1.38
C LEU A 61 2.67 -12.54 2.52
N SER A 62 2.93 -11.27 2.20
CA SER A 62 3.13 -10.22 3.21
C SER A 62 1.84 -9.90 3.99
N CYS A 63 0.67 -9.97 3.35
CA CYS A 63 -0.61 -9.80 4.04
C CYS A 63 -0.90 -10.99 4.98
N ILE A 64 -0.56 -12.22 4.55
CA ILE A 64 -0.63 -13.40 5.43
C ILE A 64 0.31 -13.23 6.62
N SER A 65 1.50 -12.65 6.43
CA SER A 65 2.44 -12.43 7.53
C SER A 65 1.88 -11.48 8.59
N ILE A 66 1.11 -10.45 8.21
CA ILE A 66 0.40 -9.58 9.17
C ILE A 66 -0.64 -10.38 9.99
N ILE A 67 -1.44 -11.21 9.33
CA ILE A 67 -2.44 -12.05 10.01
C ILE A 67 -1.74 -12.98 11.01
N TYR A 68 -0.65 -13.60 10.58
CA TYR A 68 0.16 -14.45 11.45
C TYR A 68 0.79 -13.66 12.60
N ALA A 69 1.26 -12.42 12.37
CA ALA A 69 1.79 -11.54 13.41
C ALA A 69 0.75 -11.24 14.50
N TYR A 70 -0.51 -11.06 14.10
CA TYR A 70 -1.62 -10.84 15.02
C TYR A 70 -1.88 -12.06 15.93
N TYR A 71 -1.87 -13.28 15.38
CA TYR A 71 -2.09 -14.48 16.19
C TYR A 71 -0.87 -14.90 17.02
N SER A 72 0.34 -14.80 16.44
CA SER A 72 1.59 -15.19 17.10
C SER A 72 2.08 -14.16 18.12
N GLN A 73 1.49 -12.96 18.17
CA GLN A 73 1.93 -11.83 18.99
C GLN A 73 3.44 -11.53 18.83
N ASN A 74 4.00 -11.84 17.66
CA ASN A 74 5.42 -11.66 17.38
C ASN A 74 5.63 -10.51 16.40
N PRO A 75 6.31 -9.43 16.81
CA PRO A 75 6.44 -8.23 15.99
C PRO A 75 7.27 -8.44 14.73
N LYS A 76 8.08 -9.52 14.66
CA LYS A 76 8.94 -9.81 13.50
C LYS A 76 8.13 -10.08 12.23
N PHE A 77 6.91 -10.60 12.35
CA PHE A 77 6.09 -10.95 11.18
C PHE A 77 5.39 -9.76 10.51
N TYR A 78 5.46 -8.56 11.09
CA TYR A 78 5.03 -7.33 10.40
C TYR A 78 6.05 -6.83 9.38
N TRP A 79 7.33 -7.19 9.50
CA TRP A 79 8.41 -6.69 8.64
C TRP A 79 8.23 -6.98 7.14
N PRO A 80 7.83 -8.18 6.70
CA PRO A 80 7.66 -8.46 5.28
C PRO A 80 6.70 -7.48 4.60
N PHE A 81 5.58 -7.15 5.26
CA PHE A 81 4.64 -6.17 4.75
C PHE A 81 5.22 -4.75 4.75
N LEU A 82 5.85 -4.32 5.84
CA LEU A 82 6.40 -2.96 5.95
C LEU A 82 7.46 -2.70 4.88
N VAL A 83 8.42 -3.62 4.71
CA VAL A 83 9.50 -3.44 3.73
C VAL A 83 8.94 -3.48 2.30
N LEU A 84 8.08 -4.45 2.00
CA LEU A 84 7.56 -4.60 0.65
C LEU A 84 6.64 -3.43 0.25
N THR A 85 5.81 -2.95 1.19
CA THR A 85 4.93 -1.79 0.97
C THR A 85 5.75 -0.51 0.81
N ALA A 86 6.76 -0.27 1.65
CA ALA A 86 7.63 0.89 1.52
C ALA A 86 8.35 0.94 0.16
N VAL A 87 8.92 -0.19 -0.26
CA VAL A 87 9.57 -0.32 -1.56
C VAL A 87 8.56 -0.08 -2.69
N SER A 88 7.35 -0.62 -2.56
CA SER A 88 6.28 -0.46 -3.57
C SER A 88 5.84 1.00 -3.68
N ILE A 89 5.64 1.71 -2.56
CA ILE A 89 5.31 3.14 -2.54
C ILE A 89 6.40 3.95 -3.24
N CYS A 90 7.68 3.71 -2.92
CA CYS A 90 8.80 4.40 -3.56
C CYS A 90 8.84 4.15 -5.07
N LEU A 91 8.67 2.91 -5.52
CA LEU A 91 8.66 2.55 -6.93
C LEU A 91 7.45 3.16 -7.67
N ASN A 92 6.26 3.09 -7.08
CA ASN A 92 5.05 3.68 -7.67
C ASN A 92 5.17 5.19 -7.78
N PHE A 93 5.71 5.86 -6.76
CA PHE A 93 5.97 7.29 -6.80
C PHE A 93 6.95 7.66 -7.92
N LEU A 94 8.05 6.91 -8.08
CA LEU A 94 8.98 7.10 -9.19
C LEU A 94 8.32 6.91 -10.56
N ILE A 95 7.50 5.86 -10.72
CA ILE A 95 6.74 5.60 -11.95
C ILE A 95 5.79 6.76 -12.24
N LEU A 96 5.04 7.24 -11.23
CA LEU A 96 4.15 8.39 -11.36
C LEU A 96 4.90 9.65 -11.78
N CYS A 97 6.06 9.93 -11.18
CA CYS A 97 6.90 11.05 -11.59
C CYS A 97 7.31 10.93 -13.06
N VAL A 98 7.88 9.79 -13.47
CA VAL A 98 8.28 9.57 -14.87
C VAL A 98 7.08 9.72 -15.81
N TRP A 99 5.92 9.18 -15.44
CA TRP A 99 4.71 9.27 -16.25
C TRP A 99 4.24 10.71 -16.42
N VAL A 100 4.21 11.51 -15.35
CA VAL A 100 3.88 12.93 -15.39
C VAL A 100 4.91 13.71 -16.22
N PHE A 101 6.21 13.46 -16.04
CA PHE A 101 7.25 14.15 -16.81
C PHE A 101 7.18 13.84 -18.31
N VAL A 102 6.87 12.59 -18.69
CA VAL A 102 6.76 12.18 -20.10
C VAL A 102 5.45 12.66 -20.74
N ARG A 103 4.34 12.67 -19.98
CA ARG A 103 2.97 12.95 -20.50
C ARG A 103 2.47 14.37 -20.30
N VAL A 104 3.15 15.18 -19.48
CA VAL A 104 2.88 16.62 -19.34
C VAL A 104 3.97 17.42 -20.07
N PRO A 105 4.07 17.36 -21.40
CA PRO A 105 4.83 18.35 -22.11
C PRO A 105 3.96 19.59 -22.36
N GLY A 106 4.38 20.75 -21.87
CA GLY A 106 3.66 22.00 -22.17
C GLY A 106 4.11 23.28 -21.50
N SER A 107 4.97 23.28 -20.46
CA SER A 107 5.39 24.56 -19.85
C SER A 107 6.87 24.69 -19.45
N TRP A 108 7.69 23.64 -19.61
CA TRP A 108 9.07 23.65 -19.10
C TRP A 108 10.15 23.34 -20.16
N MET A 109 9.78 22.78 -21.31
CA MET A 109 10.71 22.53 -22.42
C MET A 109 10.36 23.43 -23.61
N LEU A 110 11.30 24.31 -23.97
CA LEU A 110 11.32 25.02 -25.24
C LEU A 110 11.26 24.00 -26.38
N ASP A 111 10.08 23.74 -26.95
CA ASP A 111 9.84 23.80 -28.40
C ASP A 111 8.34 23.54 -28.69
N THR A 112 7.61 24.60 -28.99
CA THR A 112 6.14 24.62 -29.12
C THR A 112 5.62 23.98 -30.41
N GLN A 113 6.47 23.52 -31.33
CA GLN A 113 6.03 22.97 -32.62
C GLN A 113 5.76 21.46 -32.60
N TYR A 114 6.53 20.65 -31.88
CA TYR A 114 6.35 19.18 -31.84
C TYR A 114 5.14 18.74 -30.97
N MET A 115 4.76 19.57 -29.99
CA MET A 115 3.68 19.25 -29.05
C MET A 115 2.28 19.52 -29.60
N ASN A 116 2.16 20.41 -30.61
CA ASN A 116 0.87 20.73 -31.23
C ASN A 116 0.30 19.58 -32.07
N GLU A 117 1.13 18.68 -32.59
CA GLU A 117 0.66 17.50 -33.33
C GLU A 117 0.21 16.37 -32.40
N VAL A 118 0.93 16.12 -31.31
CA VAL A 118 0.54 15.13 -30.28
C VAL A 118 -0.73 15.58 -29.52
N HIS A 119 -0.89 16.87 -29.24
CA HIS A 119 -2.11 17.41 -28.62
C HIS A 119 -3.32 17.47 -29.57
N LYS A 120 -3.11 17.48 -30.90
CA LYS A 120 -4.22 17.46 -31.87
C LYS A 120 -4.87 16.09 -32.03
N SER A 121 -4.17 14.99 -31.70
CA SER A 121 -4.70 13.63 -31.86
C SER A 121 -5.41 13.06 -30.61
N GLU A 122 -5.19 13.63 -29.42
CA GLU A 122 -5.90 13.19 -28.21
C GLU A 122 -7.27 13.88 -28.07
N THR A 123 -8.34 13.07 -28.08
CA THR A 123 -9.70 13.55 -27.81
C THR A 123 -9.79 14.09 -26.39
N LYS A 124 -10.67 15.08 -26.14
CA LYS A 124 -10.95 15.61 -24.78
C LYS A 124 -11.27 14.49 -23.76
N SER A 125 -11.85 13.39 -24.23
CA SER A 125 -12.14 12.18 -23.45
C SER A 125 -10.88 11.50 -22.91
N ALA A 126 -9.83 11.37 -23.72
CA ALA A 126 -8.57 10.73 -23.30
C ALA A 126 -7.85 11.51 -22.19
N ARG A 127 -7.86 12.86 -22.27
CA ARG A 127 -7.26 13.73 -21.24
C ARG A 127 -8.00 13.65 -19.91
N LEU A 128 -9.33 13.64 -19.94
CA LEU A 128 -10.16 13.47 -18.75
C LEU A 128 -9.94 12.10 -18.09
N ASN A 129 -9.92 11.02 -18.88
CA ASN A 129 -9.65 9.68 -18.38
C ASN A 129 -8.26 9.57 -17.73
N THR A 130 -7.25 10.18 -18.35
CA THR A 130 -5.88 10.22 -17.80
C THR A 130 -5.85 10.95 -16.45
N ALA A 131 -6.51 12.11 -16.34
CA ALA A 131 -6.57 12.86 -15.09
C ALA A 131 -7.30 12.09 -13.97
N ILE A 132 -8.38 11.38 -14.31
CA ILE A 132 -9.10 10.51 -13.36
C ILE A 132 -8.18 9.39 -12.87
N VAL A 133 -7.48 8.70 -13.78
CA VAL A 133 -6.56 7.62 -13.43
C VAL A 133 -5.44 8.11 -12.52
N ILE A 134 -4.80 9.25 -12.84
CA ILE A 134 -3.75 9.83 -11.99
C ILE A 134 -4.29 10.18 -10.60
N THR A 135 -5.49 10.77 -10.53
CA THR A 135 -6.12 11.12 -9.25
C THR A 135 -6.38 9.88 -8.39
N LEU A 136 -6.90 8.81 -9.00
CA LEU A 136 -7.11 7.53 -8.32
C LEU A 136 -5.80 6.91 -7.82
N LEU A 137 -4.73 6.96 -8.64
CA LEU A 137 -3.41 6.46 -8.24
C LEU A 137 -2.85 7.23 -7.04
N ILE A 138 -2.98 8.56 -7.02
CA ILE A 138 -2.55 9.38 -5.88
C ILE A 138 -3.33 9.01 -4.61
N ILE A 139 -4.66 8.84 -4.71
CA ILE A 139 -5.49 8.42 -3.56
C ILE A 139 -5.05 7.04 -3.04
N LEU A 140 -4.75 6.10 -3.95
CA LEU A 140 -4.27 4.77 -3.58
C LEU A 140 -2.90 4.83 -2.90
N GLU A 141 -1.99 5.68 -3.34
CA GLU A 141 -0.68 5.89 -2.68
C GLU A 141 -0.84 6.44 -1.27
N PHE A 142 -1.70 7.44 -1.07
CA PHE A 142 -2.02 7.94 0.27
C PHE A 142 -2.59 6.85 1.17
N LEU A 143 -3.45 5.98 0.62
CA LEU A 143 -4.02 4.86 1.35
C LEU A 143 -2.96 3.82 1.73
N SER A 144 -2.03 3.51 0.83
CA SER A 144 -0.89 2.61 1.08
C SER A 144 0.00 3.13 2.22
N ILE A 145 0.36 4.41 2.19
CA ILE A 145 1.12 5.07 3.26
C ILE A 145 0.36 4.98 4.59
N TRP A 146 -0.96 5.21 4.56
CA TRP A 146 -1.79 5.10 5.76
C TRP A 146 -1.83 3.68 6.32
N PHE A 147 -1.99 2.66 5.47
CA PHE A 147 -1.93 1.25 5.87
C PHE A 147 -0.58 0.90 6.49
N GLU A 148 0.52 1.31 5.86
CA GLU A 148 1.87 1.08 6.38
C GLU A 148 2.03 1.71 7.76
N PHE A 149 1.55 2.93 7.96
CA PHE A 149 1.60 3.61 9.25
C PHE A 149 0.82 2.84 10.35
N VAL A 150 -0.38 2.34 10.03
CA VAL A 150 -1.18 1.53 10.96
C VAL A 150 -0.43 0.25 11.34
N VAL A 151 0.12 -0.47 10.37
CA VAL A 151 0.86 -1.72 10.58
C VAL A 151 2.13 -1.48 11.39
N PHE A 152 2.85 -0.38 11.12
CA PHE A 152 4.03 0.01 11.88
C PHE A 152 3.71 0.29 13.35
N ARG A 153 2.59 0.97 13.63
CA ARG A 153 2.14 1.19 15.00
C ARG A 153 1.72 -0.10 15.69
N ALA A 154 1.08 -1.03 14.98
CA ALA A 154 0.77 -2.35 15.51
C ALA A 154 2.05 -3.13 15.89
N MET A 155 3.07 -3.11 15.04
CA MET A 155 4.38 -3.72 15.34
C MET A 155 5.02 -3.11 16.59
N LYS A 156 5.04 -1.78 16.70
CA LYS A 156 5.59 -1.09 17.89
C LYS A 156 4.85 -1.49 19.16
N TYR A 157 3.52 -1.50 19.11
CA TYR A 157 2.69 -1.91 20.25
C TYR A 157 3.01 -3.34 20.69
N THR A 158 2.98 -4.31 19.76
CA THR A 158 3.28 -5.72 20.07
C THR A 158 4.69 -5.88 20.64
N LYS A 159 5.68 -5.12 20.12
CA LYS A 159 7.04 -5.13 20.66
C LYS A 159 7.09 -4.64 22.12
N MET A 160 6.41 -3.55 22.43
CA MET A 160 6.39 -2.99 23.80
C MET A 160 5.70 -3.93 24.78
N LYS A 161 4.53 -4.48 24.40
CA LYS A 161 3.78 -5.45 25.21
C LYS A 161 4.63 -6.68 25.57
N ASN A 162 5.42 -7.19 24.63
CA ASN A 162 6.30 -8.32 24.90
C ASN A 162 7.42 -7.97 25.89
N LEU A 163 8.01 -6.77 25.78
CA LEU A 163 9.03 -6.30 26.73
C LEU A 163 8.48 -6.14 28.16
N GLU A 164 7.24 -5.66 28.30
CA GLU A 164 6.56 -5.54 29.59
C GLU A 164 6.27 -6.91 30.22
N LEU A 165 5.85 -7.88 29.41
CA LEU A 165 5.64 -9.26 29.85
C LEU A 165 6.94 -9.92 30.31
N ASP A 166 8.03 -9.73 29.56
CA ASP A 166 9.35 -10.26 29.92
C ASP A 166 9.83 -9.64 31.24
N ALA A 167 9.63 -8.34 31.46
CA ALA A 167 9.97 -7.66 32.69
C ALA A 167 9.21 -8.20 33.92
N HIS A 168 7.91 -8.46 33.77
CA HIS A 168 7.09 -9.04 34.85
C HIS A 168 7.48 -10.49 35.17
N ASN A 169 7.94 -11.27 34.19
CA ASN A 169 8.35 -12.66 34.43
C ASN A 169 9.72 -12.77 35.13
N MET A 170 10.47 -11.67 35.22
CA MET A 170 11.79 -11.61 35.88
C MET A 170 11.73 -11.14 37.34
N THR A 171 10.57 -10.70 37.83
CA THR A 171 10.32 -10.26 39.22
C THR A 171 9.56 -11.31 40.02
#